data_AF-A0A9X2T877-F1
#
_entry.id   AF-A0A9X2T877-F1
#
_cell.length_a   1.000
_cell.length_b   1.000
_cell.length_c   1.000
_cell.angle_alpha   90.00
_cell.angle_beta   90.00
_cell.angle_gamma   90.00
#
_symmetry.space_group_name_H-M   'P 1'
#
loop_
_entity.id
_entity.type
_entity.pdbx_description
1 polymer ?
#
loop_
_entity_poly.entity_id
_entity_poly.type
_entity_poly.pdbx_seq_one_letter_code
_entity_poly.pdbx_strand_id
1 'polypeptide(L)'
;MSTRSAFRFDPRAIVGSFLTGVVFVVLFTWMTGNALGAPTFPLLAMISGFILAGATYGALSEGETVLEPALAAVLVAVAAYFIISALGLQAFDPLVSDGAFTYTMVVAFLNGLVLTFGGAWAGETLQRTYAESESAALSWDWVMAGTILGFAVSLFLVNFVIWVFGLFGNPAAAIDAPYAWVMLLVVFLGLEATGYVCAFRSPGDTSYEAAVAGLITLVLLIDVFVVALGGANILSYGRMALVLVIGLVASLVGGYIGERKQAQVESGRPSEA
;
A
#
# COMPACT_ATOMS: atom_id res chain seq x y z
N MET A 1 -14.06 -8.22 34.90
CA MET A 1 -14.27 -7.62 33.57
C MET A 1 -14.47 -6.12 33.75
N SER A 2 -13.47 -5.33 33.38
CA SER A 2 -13.51 -3.87 33.34
C SER A 2 -13.44 -3.46 31.88
N THR A 3 -14.60 -3.31 31.23
CA THR A 3 -14.74 -2.66 29.94
C THR A 3 -14.54 -1.15 30.13
N ARG A 4 -13.28 -0.73 30.17
CA ARG A 4 -12.93 0.67 29.90
C ARG A 4 -12.17 0.69 28.58
N SER A 5 -12.90 0.79 27.47
CA SER A 5 -12.37 1.47 26.28
C SER A 5 -12.21 2.94 26.66
N ALA A 6 -11.19 3.25 27.45
CA ALA A 6 -10.81 4.63 27.68
C ALA A 6 -10.39 5.17 26.31
N PHE A 7 -11.15 6.15 25.81
CA PHE A 7 -10.73 7.02 24.71
C PHE A 7 -9.29 7.45 24.97
N ARG A 8 -8.33 6.84 24.28
CA ARG A 8 -6.91 7.09 24.50
C ARG A 8 -6.36 7.79 23.27
N PHE A 9 -6.77 9.06 23.16
CA PHE A 9 -6.31 9.95 22.11
C PHE A 9 -4.79 10.05 22.17
N ASP A 10 -4.10 9.57 21.14
CA ASP A 10 -2.66 9.77 20.97
C ASP A 10 -2.41 10.86 19.90
N PRO A 11 -2.18 12.12 20.33
CA PRO A 11 -1.96 13.21 19.39
C PRO A 11 -0.72 13.00 18.51
N ARG A 12 0.29 12.25 18.97
CA ARG A 12 1.52 12.02 18.20
C ARG A 12 1.24 11.09 17.03
N ALA A 13 0.49 10.01 17.27
CA ALA A 13 0.07 9.08 16.21
C ALA A 13 -0.84 9.77 15.19
N ILE A 14 -1.78 10.61 15.65
CA ILE A 14 -2.66 11.39 14.75
C ILE A 14 -1.86 12.36 13.89
N VAL A 15 -0.94 13.13 14.49
CA VAL A 15 -0.11 14.10 13.74
C VAL A 15 0.81 13.37 12.77
N GLY A 16 1.45 12.26 13.18
CA GLY A 16 2.30 11.46 12.30
C GLY A 16 1.51 10.89 11.11
N SER A 17 0.35 10.29 11.38
CA SER A 17 -0.56 9.79 10.34
C SER A 17 -1.05 10.89 9.41
N PHE A 18 -1.44 12.05 9.94
CA PHE A 18 -1.87 13.20 9.16
C PHE A 18 -0.77 13.71 8.23
N LEU A 19 0.46 13.89 8.75
CA LEU A 19 1.59 14.37 7.95
C LEU A 19 1.95 13.36 6.86
N THR A 20 2.09 12.07 7.19
CA THR A 20 2.33 11.02 6.20
C THR A 20 1.23 11.02 5.15
N GLY A 21 -0.04 11.04 5.57
CA GLY A 21 -1.18 11.01 4.67
C GLY A 21 -1.20 12.19 3.72
N VAL A 22 -1.09 13.42 4.22
CA VAL A 22 -1.07 14.61 3.36
C VAL A 22 0.09 14.56 2.37
N VAL A 23 1.30 14.22 2.85
CA VAL A 23 2.48 14.14 1.98
C VAL A 23 2.30 13.10 0.89
N PHE A 24 1.96 11.86 1.23
CA PHE A 24 1.90 10.77 0.25
C PHE A 24 0.66 10.86 -0.65
N VAL A 25 -0.52 11.24 -0.12
CA VAL A 25 -1.72 11.45 -0.94
C VAL A 25 -1.45 12.53 -1.99
N VAL A 26 -0.95 13.70 -1.58
CA VAL A 26 -0.66 14.80 -2.50
C VAL A 26 0.47 14.43 -3.47
N LEU A 27 1.56 13.83 -2.97
CA LEU A 27 2.69 13.43 -3.80
C LEU A 27 2.26 12.44 -4.89
N PHE A 28 1.50 11.40 -4.53
CA PHE A 28 1.06 10.37 -5.47
C PHE A 28 0.09 10.92 -6.52
N THR A 29 -0.82 11.79 -6.10
CA THR A 29 -1.71 12.49 -7.02
C THR A 29 -0.94 13.43 -7.94
N TRP A 30 0.04 14.17 -7.43
CA TRP A 30 0.86 15.10 -8.23
C TRP A 30 1.74 14.38 -9.26
N MET A 31 2.39 13.28 -8.86
CA MET A 31 3.28 12.50 -9.72
C MET A 31 2.58 11.94 -10.96
N THR A 32 1.30 11.63 -10.84
CA THR A 32 0.51 11.04 -11.94
C THR A 32 -0.48 12.00 -12.58
N GLY A 33 -0.82 13.09 -11.91
CA GLY A 33 -1.85 14.04 -12.32
C GLY A 33 -1.53 14.81 -13.60
N ASN A 34 -0.26 14.89 -14.00
CA ASN A 34 0.13 15.49 -15.30
C ASN A 34 0.71 14.46 -16.27
N ALA A 35 0.81 13.19 -15.86
CA ALA A 35 1.50 12.18 -16.63
C ALA A 35 0.60 11.56 -17.71
N LEU A 36 -0.59 11.08 -17.31
CA LEU A 36 -1.41 10.22 -18.18
C LEU A 36 -2.71 10.86 -18.67
N GLY A 37 -2.95 12.13 -18.31
CA GLY A 37 -4.12 12.90 -18.77
C GLY A 37 -5.49 12.33 -18.38
N ALA A 38 -5.51 11.28 -17.55
CA ALA A 38 -6.71 10.59 -17.12
C ALA A 38 -6.78 10.56 -15.58
N PRO A 39 -7.96 10.82 -14.97
CA PRO A 39 -8.10 10.94 -13.52
C PRO A 39 -7.94 9.60 -12.79
N THR A 40 -8.15 8.47 -13.46
CA THR A 40 -8.11 7.14 -12.82
C THR A 40 -6.76 6.85 -12.16
N PHE A 41 -5.65 7.22 -12.80
CA PHE A 41 -4.30 7.00 -12.27
C PHE A 41 -4.03 7.78 -10.98
N PRO A 42 -4.18 9.12 -10.94
CA PRO A 42 -3.99 9.88 -9.71
C PRO A 42 -4.96 9.52 -8.60
N LEU A 43 -6.20 9.10 -8.91
CA LEU A 43 -7.16 8.64 -7.91
C LEU A 43 -6.74 7.31 -7.28
N LEU A 44 -6.26 6.34 -8.08
CA LEU A 44 -5.74 5.08 -7.54
C LEU A 44 -4.44 5.28 -6.77
N ALA A 45 -3.56 6.16 -7.26
CA ALA A 45 -2.32 6.48 -6.58
C ALA A 45 -2.58 7.13 -5.21
N MET A 46 -3.56 8.04 -5.11
CA MET A 46 -3.91 8.71 -3.86
C MET A 46 -4.34 7.72 -2.76
N ILE A 47 -5.02 6.64 -3.14
CA ILE A 47 -5.53 5.63 -2.20
C ILE A 47 -4.38 4.96 -1.44
N SER A 48 -3.23 4.72 -2.08
CA SER A 48 -2.04 4.20 -1.41
C SER A 48 -1.55 5.13 -0.30
N GLY A 49 -1.66 6.45 -0.49
CA GLY A 49 -1.32 7.44 0.53
C GLY A 49 -2.18 7.32 1.80
N PHE A 50 -3.46 6.97 1.65
CA PHE A 50 -4.35 6.70 2.80
C PHE A 50 -3.99 5.40 3.52
N ILE A 51 -3.62 4.34 2.79
CA ILE A 51 -3.13 3.10 3.41
C ILE A 51 -1.86 3.38 4.23
N LEU A 52 -0.93 4.16 3.70
CA LEU A 52 0.30 4.55 4.41
C LEU A 52 0.03 5.46 5.62
N ALA A 53 -0.95 6.36 5.53
CA ALA A 53 -1.40 7.16 6.66
C ALA A 53 -1.92 6.25 7.79
N GLY A 54 -2.73 5.25 7.44
CA GLY A 54 -3.22 4.24 8.36
C GLY A 54 -2.06 3.44 8.97
N ALA A 55 -1.18 2.88 8.15
CA ALA A 55 -0.03 2.10 8.60
C ALA A 55 0.87 2.89 9.55
N THR A 56 1.08 4.17 9.27
CA THR A 56 1.83 5.07 10.17
C THR A 56 1.10 5.26 11.49
N TYR A 57 -0.23 5.43 11.45
CA TYR A 57 -1.02 5.53 12.67
C TYR A 57 -0.85 4.26 13.53
N GLY A 58 -1.13 3.10 12.95
CA GLY A 58 -1.04 1.82 13.65
C GLY A 58 0.36 1.50 14.16
N ALA A 59 1.40 1.95 13.45
CA ALA A 59 2.79 1.79 13.88
C ALA A 59 3.22 2.75 15.00
N LEU A 60 2.51 3.88 15.19
CA LEU A 60 2.83 4.88 16.22
C LEU A 60 1.90 4.81 17.45
N SER A 61 0.67 4.34 17.28
CA SER A 61 -0.35 4.29 18.33
C SER A 61 -0.09 3.15 19.32
N GLU A 62 -0.36 3.38 20.61
CA GLU A 62 -0.39 2.32 21.62
C GLU A 62 -1.82 1.77 21.82
N GLY A 63 -2.10 0.63 21.21
CA GLY A 63 -3.33 -0.14 21.43
C GLY A 63 -4.38 -0.01 20.32
N GLU A 64 -5.48 -0.75 20.52
CA GLU A 64 -6.53 -1.01 19.54
C GLU A 64 -7.49 0.19 19.44
N THR A 65 -7.36 1.01 18.40
CA THR A 65 -8.12 2.28 18.30
C THR A 65 -8.71 2.51 16.91
N VAL A 66 -10.05 2.60 16.84
CA VAL A 66 -10.78 2.74 15.57
C VAL A 66 -11.06 4.20 15.21
N LEU A 67 -11.31 5.07 16.19
CA LEU A 67 -11.77 6.44 15.91
C LEU A 67 -10.65 7.39 15.43
N GLU A 68 -9.45 7.20 15.96
CA GLU A 68 -8.30 8.08 15.73
C GLU A 68 -7.72 7.97 14.31
N PRO A 69 -7.55 6.77 13.70
CA PRO A 69 -7.21 6.66 12.28
C PRO A 69 -8.27 7.31 11.38
N ALA A 70 -9.56 7.22 11.75
CA ALA A 70 -10.63 7.85 11.00
C ALA A 70 -10.53 9.38 11.02
N LEU A 71 -10.26 9.96 12.18
CA LEU A 71 -10.05 11.41 12.32
C LEU A 71 -8.84 11.88 11.49
N ALA A 72 -7.72 11.16 11.58
CA ALA A 72 -6.54 11.46 10.79
C ALA A 72 -6.85 11.41 9.29
N ALA A 73 -7.56 10.39 8.81
CA ALA A 73 -7.97 10.27 7.41
C ALA A 73 -8.88 11.43 6.96
N VAL A 74 -9.83 11.86 7.78
CA VAL A 74 -10.70 13.01 7.46
C VAL A 74 -9.86 14.28 7.33
N LEU A 75 -8.92 14.52 8.25
CA LEU A 75 -8.03 15.67 8.18
C LEU A 75 -7.15 15.63 6.92
N VAL A 76 -6.60 14.45 6.58
CA VAL A 76 -5.84 14.23 5.35
C VAL A 76 -6.70 14.53 4.13
N ALA A 77 -7.93 14.01 4.05
CA ALA A 77 -8.83 14.26 2.93
C ALA A 77 -9.16 15.74 2.74
N VAL A 78 -9.44 16.46 3.83
CA VAL A 78 -9.71 17.91 3.79
C VAL A 78 -8.49 18.67 3.30
N ALA A 79 -7.31 18.44 3.88
CA ALA A 79 -6.09 19.12 3.48
C ALA A 79 -5.70 18.79 2.02
N ALA A 80 -5.73 17.50 1.67
CA ALA A 80 -5.41 17.03 0.33
C ALA A 80 -6.38 17.60 -0.72
N TYR A 81 -7.68 17.72 -0.41
CA TYR A 81 -8.65 18.33 -1.33
C TYR A 81 -8.22 19.74 -1.74
N PHE A 82 -7.92 20.60 -0.77
CA PHE A 82 -7.53 21.98 -1.07
C PHE A 82 -6.19 22.07 -1.80
N ILE A 83 -5.21 21.24 -1.39
CA ILE A 83 -3.89 21.22 -2.04
C ILE A 83 -4.00 20.73 -3.48
N ILE A 84 -4.66 19.59 -3.71
CA ILE A 84 -4.83 19.01 -5.05
C ILE A 84 -5.63 19.94 -5.96
N SER A 85 -6.70 20.55 -5.43
CA SER A 85 -7.48 21.55 -6.19
C SER A 85 -6.63 22.76 -6.59
N ALA A 86 -5.72 23.20 -5.72
CA ALA A 86 -4.82 24.32 -5.99
C ALA A 86 -3.69 23.98 -6.98
N LEU A 87 -3.32 22.70 -7.13
CA LEU A 87 -2.26 22.26 -8.04
C LEU A 87 -2.66 22.32 -9.52
N GLY A 88 -3.96 22.38 -9.85
CA GLY A 88 -4.44 22.51 -11.23
C GLY A 88 -3.93 21.39 -12.15
N LEU A 89 -4.05 20.14 -11.71
CA LEU A 89 -3.51 18.97 -12.42
C LEU A 89 -4.35 18.62 -13.65
N GLN A 90 -3.69 18.43 -14.80
CA GLN A 90 -4.34 18.22 -16.11
C GLN A 90 -5.26 17.00 -16.16
N ALA A 91 -4.93 15.93 -15.42
CA ALA A 91 -5.74 14.72 -15.33
C ALA A 91 -7.15 14.99 -14.78
N PHE A 92 -7.37 16.11 -14.09
CA PHE A 92 -8.66 16.47 -13.53
C PHE A 92 -9.42 17.50 -14.36
N ASP A 93 -8.83 18.09 -15.40
CA ASP A 93 -9.48 19.09 -16.27
C ASP A 93 -10.84 18.61 -16.82
N PRO A 94 -10.99 17.36 -17.31
CA PRO A 94 -12.30 16.86 -17.77
C PRO A 94 -13.33 16.79 -16.65
N LEU A 95 -12.91 16.41 -15.43
CA LEU A 95 -13.82 16.36 -14.29
C LEU A 95 -14.24 17.75 -13.83
N VAL A 96 -13.36 18.74 -13.97
CA VAL A 96 -13.65 20.14 -13.65
C VAL A 96 -14.61 20.72 -14.68
N SER A 97 -14.37 20.50 -15.99
CA SER A 97 -15.26 20.97 -17.05
C SER A 97 -16.67 20.38 -16.94
N ASP A 98 -16.76 19.11 -16.54
CA ASP A 98 -18.02 18.38 -16.44
C ASP A 98 -18.72 18.60 -15.09
N GLY A 99 -18.14 19.41 -14.19
CA GLY A 99 -18.67 19.67 -12.85
C GLY A 99 -18.65 18.46 -11.89
N ALA A 100 -17.98 17.38 -12.29
CA ALA A 100 -17.91 16.12 -11.54
C ALA A 100 -16.73 16.06 -10.54
N PHE A 101 -15.77 16.99 -10.62
CA PHE A 101 -14.53 16.97 -9.84
C PHE A 101 -14.75 16.76 -8.33
N THR A 102 -15.55 17.61 -7.69
CA THR A 102 -15.81 17.52 -6.25
C THR A 102 -16.46 16.19 -5.87
N TYR A 103 -17.44 15.73 -6.64
CA TYR A 103 -18.11 14.45 -6.39
C TYR A 103 -17.10 13.29 -6.44
N THR A 104 -16.29 13.23 -7.49
CA THR A 104 -15.29 12.18 -7.68
C THR A 104 -14.23 12.19 -6.59
N MET A 105 -13.73 13.37 -6.20
CA MET A 105 -12.77 13.51 -5.11
C MET A 105 -13.34 13.05 -3.77
N VAL A 106 -14.59 13.42 -3.46
CA VAL A 106 -15.27 12.95 -2.24
C VAL A 106 -15.39 11.42 -2.23
N VAL A 107 -15.83 10.81 -3.32
CA VAL A 107 -15.94 9.34 -3.42
C VAL A 107 -14.57 8.68 -3.25
N ALA A 108 -13.53 9.21 -3.90
CA ALA A 108 -12.17 8.70 -3.76
C ALA A 108 -11.64 8.82 -2.33
N PHE A 109 -11.91 9.94 -1.64
CA PHE A 109 -11.54 10.12 -0.25
C PHE A 109 -12.31 9.22 0.71
N LEU A 110 -13.58 8.93 0.45
CA LEU A 110 -14.33 7.94 1.23
C LEU A 110 -13.72 6.55 1.10
N ASN A 111 -13.32 6.15 -0.11
CA ASN A 111 -12.60 4.89 -0.32
C ASN A 111 -11.23 4.90 0.38
N GLY A 112 -10.49 6.00 0.30
CA GLY A 112 -9.24 6.20 1.02
C GLY A 112 -9.41 6.08 2.54
N LEU A 113 -10.45 6.69 3.10
CA LEU A 113 -10.78 6.60 4.52
C LEU A 113 -11.00 5.15 4.95
N VAL A 114 -11.80 4.38 4.19
CA VAL A 114 -12.01 2.95 4.48
C VAL A 114 -10.69 2.19 4.48
N LEU A 115 -9.82 2.46 3.51
CA LEU A 115 -8.52 1.80 3.38
C LEU A 115 -7.49 2.24 4.43
N THR A 116 -7.69 3.39 5.07
CA THR A 116 -6.90 3.82 6.23
C THR A 116 -7.07 2.85 7.39
N PHE A 117 -8.25 2.27 7.59
CA PHE A 117 -8.45 1.26 8.63
C PHE A 117 -7.65 -0.02 8.35
N GLY A 118 -7.61 -0.46 7.08
CA GLY A 118 -6.76 -1.59 6.68
C GLY A 118 -5.28 -1.30 6.92
N GLY A 119 -4.83 -0.09 6.58
CA GLY A 119 -3.49 0.39 6.89
C GLY A 119 -3.21 0.39 8.40
N ALA A 120 -4.09 0.97 9.20
CA ALA A 120 -3.94 1.06 10.66
C ALA A 120 -3.85 -0.32 11.30
N TRP A 121 -4.73 -1.24 10.89
CA TRP A 121 -4.66 -2.62 11.33
C TRP A 121 -3.33 -3.29 10.95
N ALA A 122 -2.85 -3.12 9.71
CA ALA A 122 -1.54 -3.64 9.31
C ALA A 122 -0.37 -3.03 10.12
N GLY A 123 -0.45 -1.74 10.44
CA GLY A 123 0.51 -1.04 11.28
C GLY A 123 0.52 -1.54 12.73
N GLU A 124 -0.66 -1.79 13.31
CA GLU A 124 -0.78 -2.38 14.65
C GLU A 124 -0.24 -3.81 14.68
N THR A 125 -0.51 -4.62 13.65
CA THR A 125 0.04 -5.98 13.52
C THR A 125 1.56 -5.96 13.56
N LEU A 126 2.21 -4.97 12.93
CA LEU A 126 3.67 -4.81 12.99
C LEU A 126 4.20 -4.54 14.41
N GLN A 127 3.40 -3.99 15.32
CA GLN A 127 3.82 -3.72 16.71
C GLN A 127 3.67 -4.93 17.65
N ARG A 128 2.66 -5.79 17.45
CA ARG A 128 2.21 -6.78 18.46
C ARG A 128 3.09 -8.03 18.61
N THR A 129 4.19 -8.16 17.87
CA THR A 129 4.91 -9.45 17.74
C THR A 129 5.93 -9.78 18.83
N TYR A 130 5.53 -9.83 20.11
CA TYR A 130 6.31 -10.57 21.13
C TYR A 130 5.44 -11.31 22.16
N ALA A 131 4.16 -11.52 21.89
CA ALA A 131 3.35 -12.41 22.72
C ALA A 131 3.47 -13.84 22.21
N GLU A 132 4.06 -14.71 23.02
CA GLU A 132 4.13 -16.16 22.85
C GLU A 132 2.76 -16.72 22.41
N SER A 133 2.62 -17.02 21.11
CA SER A 133 1.44 -17.64 20.54
C SER A 133 1.88 -19.01 20.04
N GLU A 134 1.17 -20.07 20.44
CA GLU A 134 1.32 -21.39 19.84
C GLU A 134 1.32 -21.27 18.32
N SER A 135 2.28 -21.93 17.67
CA SER A 135 2.53 -21.84 16.24
C SER A 135 1.33 -22.38 15.45
N ALA A 136 0.38 -21.51 15.11
CA ALA A 136 -0.58 -21.82 14.05
C ALA A 136 0.20 -22.04 12.75
N ALA A 137 -0.17 -23.05 11.96
CA ALA A 137 0.51 -23.33 10.70
C ALA A 137 0.48 -22.15 9.70
N LEU A 138 -0.48 -21.24 9.85
CA LEU A 138 -0.61 -20.02 9.06
C LEU A 138 -1.35 -18.95 9.87
N SER A 139 -0.80 -17.74 9.94
CA SER A 139 -1.42 -16.57 10.57
C SER A 139 -2.01 -15.62 9.52
N TRP A 140 -3.33 -15.58 9.45
CA TRP A 140 -4.05 -14.71 8.51
C TRP A 140 -3.79 -13.22 8.75
N ASP A 141 -3.45 -12.85 9.99
CA ASP A 141 -3.12 -11.48 10.36
C ASP A 141 -1.85 -10.99 9.63
N TRP A 142 -0.82 -11.83 9.54
CA TRP A 142 0.41 -11.49 8.81
C TRP A 142 0.24 -11.54 7.30
N VAL A 143 -0.55 -12.50 6.80
CA VAL A 143 -0.90 -12.58 5.38
C VAL A 143 -1.59 -11.30 4.91
N MET A 144 -2.58 -10.83 5.67
CA MET A 144 -3.33 -9.64 5.30
C MET A 144 -2.50 -8.36 5.53
N ALA A 145 -1.69 -8.27 6.58
CA ALA A 145 -0.81 -7.11 6.80
C ALA A 145 0.23 -6.97 5.68
N GLY A 146 0.87 -8.08 5.30
CA GLY A 146 1.77 -8.11 4.14
C GLY A 146 1.06 -7.76 2.84
N THR A 147 -0.16 -8.27 2.63
CA THR A 147 -0.97 -7.93 1.44
C THR A 147 -1.26 -6.44 1.35
N ILE A 148 -1.73 -5.82 2.43
CA ILE A 148 -2.12 -4.40 2.46
C ILE A 148 -0.90 -3.50 2.20
N LEU A 149 0.21 -3.76 2.91
CA LEU A 149 1.43 -2.96 2.77
C LEU A 149 2.11 -3.21 1.42
N GLY A 150 2.18 -4.47 1.00
CA GLY A 150 2.70 -4.87 -0.30
C GLY A 150 1.94 -4.26 -1.48
N PHE A 151 0.61 -4.24 -1.40
CA PHE A 151 -0.24 -3.56 -2.38
C PHE A 151 0.04 -2.06 -2.43
N ALA A 152 0.10 -1.39 -1.28
CA ALA A 152 0.40 0.04 -1.21
C ALA A 152 1.80 0.38 -1.78
N VAL A 153 2.82 -0.40 -1.42
CA VAL A 153 4.19 -0.25 -1.93
C VAL A 153 4.26 -0.51 -3.43
N SER A 154 3.59 -1.56 -3.91
CA SER A 154 3.55 -1.89 -5.34
C SER A 154 2.92 -0.78 -6.17
N LEU A 155 1.78 -0.25 -5.73
CA LEU A 155 1.15 0.91 -6.38
C LEU A 155 2.07 2.13 -6.33
N PHE A 156 2.73 2.40 -5.20
CA PHE A 156 3.70 3.49 -5.12
C PHE A 156 4.82 3.35 -6.15
N LEU A 157 5.48 2.18 -6.21
CA LEU A 157 6.60 1.95 -7.11
C LEU A 157 6.17 2.03 -8.58
N VAL A 158 4.97 1.55 -8.92
CA VAL A 158 4.39 1.69 -10.26
C VAL A 158 4.24 3.17 -10.63
N ASN A 159 3.62 3.96 -9.75
CA ASN A 159 3.42 5.39 -9.98
C ASN A 159 4.76 6.15 -10.05
N PHE A 160 5.74 5.75 -9.24
CA PHE A 160 7.09 6.30 -9.28
C PHE A 160 7.78 6.05 -10.61
N VAL A 161 7.74 4.84 -11.13
CA VAL A 161 8.35 4.54 -12.44
C VAL A 161 7.66 5.30 -13.58
N ILE A 162 6.33 5.36 -13.59
CA ILE A 162 5.59 6.15 -14.58
C ILE A 162 6.02 7.63 -14.55
N TRP A 163 6.12 8.21 -13.35
CA TRP A 163 6.57 9.59 -13.19
C TRP A 163 8.00 9.80 -13.68
N VAL A 164 8.93 8.89 -13.34
CA VAL A 164 10.32 8.95 -13.81
C VAL A 164 10.39 8.93 -15.34
N PHE A 165 9.63 8.05 -16.01
CA PHE A 165 9.56 8.03 -17.47
C PHE A 165 8.99 9.34 -18.04
N GLY A 166 8.03 9.95 -17.35
CA GLY A 166 7.50 11.28 -17.70
C GLY A 166 8.56 12.39 -17.66
N LEU A 167 9.54 12.31 -16.75
CA LEU A 167 10.64 13.29 -16.71
C LEU A 167 11.55 13.23 -17.93
N PHE A 168 11.67 12.05 -18.57
CA PHE A 168 12.57 11.82 -19.70
C PHE A 168 11.86 11.78 -21.06
N GLY A 169 10.55 12.03 -21.10
CA GLY A 169 9.81 12.12 -22.35
C GLY A 169 8.35 11.79 -22.20
N ASN A 170 8.00 10.51 -22.40
CA ASN A 170 6.61 10.05 -22.40
C ASN A 170 6.34 9.10 -21.22
N PRO A 171 5.49 9.47 -20.25
CA PRO A 171 5.15 8.61 -19.12
C PRO A 171 4.43 7.32 -19.53
N ALA A 172 3.68 7.32 -20.64
CA ALA A 172 3.04 6.12 -21.15
C ALA A 172 4.06 5.07 -21.65
N ALA A 173 5.28 5.51 -21.98
CA ALA A 173 6.34 4.60 -22.40
C ALA A 173 6.73 3.60 -21.31
N ALA A 174 6.50 3.89 -20.02
CA ALA A 174 6.71 2.93 -18.94
C ALA A 174 5.88 1.64 -19.13
N ILE A 175 4.72 1.75 -19.78
CA ILE A 175 3.76 0.65 -19.97
C ILE A 175 3.92 0.00 -21.36
N ASP A 176 4.71 0.61 -22.25
CA ASP A 176 4.93 0.10 -23.59
C ASP A 176 5.80 -1.17 -23.61
N ALA A 177 5.61 -2.00 -24.65
CA ALA A 177 6.30 -3.28 -24.82
C ALA A 177 7.83 -3.27 -24.60
N PRO A 178 8.62 -2.30 -25.10
CA PRO A 178 10.08 -2.27 -24.87
C PRO A 178 10.48 -2.04 -23.41
N TYR A 179 9.60 -1.51 -22.56
CA TYR A 179 9.89 -1.18 -21.15
C TYR A 179 9.05 -2.01 -20.16
N ALA A 180 8.23 -2.94 -20.65
CA ALA A 180 7.42 -3.83 -19.82
C ALA A 180 8.23 -4.61 -18.78
N TRP A 181 9.52 -4.89 -19.04
CA TRP A 181 10.42 -5.52 -18.07
C TRP A 181 10.72 -4.65 -16.85
N VAL A 182 10.68 -3.32 -16.98
CA VAL A 182 10.81 -2.39 -15.84
C VAL A 182 9.60 -2.52 -14.93
N MET A 183 8.40 -2.57 -15.52
CA MET A 183 7.16 -2.74 -14.77
C MET A 183 7.09 -4.13 -14.10
N LEU A 184 7.60 -5.17 -14.76
CA LEU A 184 7.76 -6.49 -14.15
C LEU A 184 8.72 -6.46 -12.96
N LEU A 185 9.85 -5.74 -13.07
CA LEU A 185 10.78 -5.55 -11.95
C LEU A 185 10.12 -4.79 -10.79
N VAL A 186 9.31 -3.78 -11.08
CA VAL A 186 8.56 -3.05 -10.06
C VAL A 186 7.58 -3.96 -9.32
N VAL A 187 6.81 -4.77 -10.06
CA VAL A 187 5.90 -5.76 -9.47
C VAL A 187 6.69 -6.80 -8.65
N PHE A 188 7.86 -7.21 -9.14
CA PHE A 188 8.77 -8.09 -8.39
C PHE A 188 9.18 -7.47 -7.05
N LEU A 189 9.68 -6.23 -7.05
CA LEU A 189 10.11 -5.54 -5.82
C LEU A 189 8.94 -5.31 -4.84
N GLY A 190 7.75 -4.99 -5.37
CA GLY A 190 6.55 -4.83 -4.56
C GLY A 190 6.14 -6.13 -3.86
N LEU A 191 6.18 -7.26 -4.58
CA LEU A 191 5.86 -8.58 -4.04
C LEU A 191 6.96 -9.14 -3.12
N GLU A 192 8.21 -8.80 -3.39
CA GLU A 192 9.31 -9.05 -2.45
C GLU A 192 9.07 -8.31 -1.13
N ALA A 193 8.62 -7.04 -1.17
CA ALA A 193 8.24 -6.30 0.02
C ALA A 193 7.05 -6.95 0.75
N THR A 194 6.03 -7.44 0.03
CA THR A 194 4.93 -8.24 0.61
C THR A 194 5.46 -9.41 1.42
N GLY A 195 6.31 -10.24 0.81
CA GLY A 195 6.88 -11.42 1.45
C GLY A 195 7.75 -11.08 2.65
N TYR A 196 8.58 -10.04 2.52
CA TYR A 196 9.42 -9.54 3.61
C TYR A 196 8.60 -9.13 4.83
N VAL A 197 7.50 -8.38 4.62
CA VAL A 197 6.62 -7.95 5.71
C VAL A 197 5.97 -9.13 6.42
N CYS A 198 5.50 -10.14 5.67
CA CYS A 198 4.92 -11.35 6.27
C CYS A 198 5.94 -12.10 7.13
N ALA A 199 7.17 -12.26 6.63
CA ALA A 199 8.13 -13.15 7.26
C ALA A 199 9.07 -12.50 8.28
N PHE A 200 9.16 -11.17 8.32
CA PHE A 200 10.10 -10.49 9.24
C PHE A 200 9.68 -10.61 10.72
N ARG A 201 8.39 -10.80 10.99
CA ARG A 201 7.82 -10.83 12.35
C ARG A 201 6.62 -11.77 12.46
N SER A 202 6.46 -12.77 11.61
CA SER A 202 5.36 -13.72 11.83
C SER A 202 5.77 -14.87 12.76
N PRO A 203 4.89 -15.30 13.68
CA PRO A 203 5.08 -16.50 14.49
C PRO A 203 4.67 -17.81 13.78
N GLY A 204 4.11 -17.74 12.57
CA GLY A 204 3.62 -18.90 11.81
C GLY A 204 4.64 -19.46 10.79
N ASP A 205 4.17 -20.27 9.84
CA ASP A 205 4.99 -20.71 8.71
C ASP A 205 5.12 -19.57 7.69
N THR A 206 6.20 -18.82 7.87
CA THR A 206 6.58 -17.63 7.13
C THR A 206 6.65 -17.84 5.61
N SER A 207 6.98 -19.06 5.15
CA SER A 207 7.06 -19.38 3.74
C SER A 207 5.67 -19.53 3.10
N TYR A 208 4.73 -20.21 3.76
CA TYR A 208 3.35 -20.30 3.25
C TYR A 208 2.63 -18.96 3.33
N GLU A 209 2.84 -18.19 4.40
CA GLU A 209 2.23 -16.87 4.56
C GLU A 209 2.68 -15.88 3.49
N ALA A 210 3.99 -15.82 3.22
CA ALA A 210 4.54 -14.99 2.16
C ALA A 210 3.99 -15.37 0.79
N ALA A 211 3.86 -16.66 0.49
CA ALA A 211 3.29 -17.15 -0.77
C ALA A 211 1.82 -16.75 -0.94
N VAL A 212 0.99 -16.92 0.10
CA VAL A 212 -0.44 -16.59 0.07
C VAL A 212 -0.62 -15.08 -0.03
N ALA A 213 0.10 -14.29 0.76
CA ALA A 213 0.04 -12.82 0.70
C ALA A 213 0.51 -12.28 -0.65
N GLY A 214 1.59 -12.85 -1.20
CA GLY A 214 2.08 -12.53 -2.53
C GLY A 214 1.04 -12.80 -3.61
N LEU A 215 0.39 -13.97 -3.56
CA LEU A 215 -0.68 -14.32 -4.50
C LEU A 215 -1.88 -13.36 -4.41
N ILE A 216 -2.36 -13.05 -3.20
CA ILE A 216 -3.48 -12.12 -3.02
C ILE A 216 -3.11 -10.73 -3.52
N THR A 217 -1.93 -10.23 -3.15
CA THR A 217 -1.43 -8.92 -3.62
C THR A 217 -1.39 -8.88 -5.13
N LEU A 218 -0.89 -9.94 -5.76
CA LEU A 218 -0.77 -10.01 -7.20
C LEU A 218 -2.13 -10.05 -7.91
N VAL A 219 -3.12 -10.78 -7.37
CA VAL A 219 -4.49 -10.76 -7.88
C VAL A 219 -5.06 -9.34 -7.82
N LEU A 220 -4.91 -8.64 -6.69
CA LEU A 220 -5.39 -7.26 -6.55
C LEU A 220 -4.70 -6.31 -7.53
N LEU A 221 -3.40 -6.46 -7.76
CA LEU A 221 -2.67 -5.64 -8.73
C LEU A 221 -3.12 -5.92 -10.17
N ILE A 222 -3.38 -7.19 -10.51
CA ILE A 222 -3.92 -7.58 -11.81
C ILE A 222 -5.32 -6.98 -11.98
N ASP A 223 -6.18 -7.02 -10.98
CA ASP A 223 -7.53 -6.44 -11.05
C ASP A 223 -7.46 -4.92 -11.24
N VAL A 224 -6.60 -4.22 -10.51
CA VAL A 224 -6.39 -2.78 -10.73
C VAL A 224 -5.92 -2.52 -12.17
N PHE A 225 -4.95 -3.28 -12.67
CA PHE A 225 -4.39 -3.03 -13.99
C PHE A 225 -5.32 -3.42 -15.15
N VAL A 226 -6.00 -4.56 -15.05
CA VAL A 226 -6.86 -5.09 -16.11
C VAL A 226 -8.24 -4.47 -16.05
N VAL A 227 -8.87 -4.45 -14.87
CA VAL A 227 -10.27 -4.04 -14.69
C VAL A 227 -10.36 -2.52 -14.53
N ALA A 228 -9.57 -1.93 -13.63
CA ALA A 228 -9.68 -0.49 -13.36
C ALA A 228 -8.97 0.38 -14.41
N LEU A 229 -7.86 -0.10 -14.98
CA LEU A 229 -7.05 0.67 -15.95
C LEU A 229 -7.23 0.22 -17.41
N GLY A 230 -8.04 -0.80 -17.69
CA GLY A 230 -8.30 -1.26 -19.05
C GLY A 230 -7.11 -1.91 -19.75
N GLY A 231 -6.13 -2.43 -19.00
CA GLY A 231 -4.89 -3.03 -19.50
C GLY A 231 -5.04 -4.41 -20.16
N ALA A 232 -6.26 -4.85 -20.48
CA ALA A 232 -6.55 -6.17 -21.03
C ALA A 232 -5.78 -6.49 -22.32
N ASN A 233 -5.50 -5.47 -23.15
CA ASN A 233 -4.77 -5.63 -24.41
C ASN A 233 -3.25 -5.84 -24.22
N ILE A 234 -2.74 -5.60 -23.00
CA ILE A 234 -1.30 -5.63 -22.68
C ILE A 234 -0.91 -7.00 -22.09
N LEU A 235 -1.82 -7.61 -21.33
CA LEU A 235 -1.64 -8.89 -20.65
C LEU A 235 -2.19 -10.04 -21.50
N SER A 236 -1.36 -10.61 -22.37
CA SER A 236 -1.65 -11.91 -22.98
C SER A 236 -1.65 -13.02 -21.91
N TYR A 237 -2.32 -14.14 -22.19
CA TYR A 237 -2.31 -15.32 -21.28
C TYR A 237 -0.89 -15.73 -20.86
N GLY A 238 0.07 -15.71 -21.79
CA GLY A 238 1.47 -16.02 -21.47
C GLY A 238 2.13 -15.00 -20.54
N ARG A 239 1.82 -13.71 -20.69
CA ARG A 239 2.33 -12.65 -19.78
C ARG A 239 1.69 -12.75 -18.41
N MET A 240 0.39 -13.06 -18.32
CA MET A 240 -0.28 -13.31 -17.04
C MET A 240 0.37 -14.49 -16.30
N ALA A 241 0.58 -15.63 -16.97
CA ALA A 241 1.24 -16.78 -16.37
C ALA A 241 2.66 -16.44 -15.88
N LEU A 242 3.42 -15.68 -16.67
CA LEU A 242 4.77 -15.25 -16.30
C LEU A 242 4.76 -14.30 -15.08
N VAL A 243 3.83 -13.33 -15.03
CA VAL A 243 3.65 -12.44 -13.88
C VAL A 243 3.28 -13.23 -12.62
N LEU A 244 2.40 -14.23 -12.74
CA LEU A 244 2.03 -15.13 -11.63
C LEU A 244 3.23 -15.88 -11.07
N VAL A 245 4.02 -16.51 -11.94
CA VAL A 245 5.21 -17.28 -11.52
C VAL A 245 6.27 -16.37 -10.91
N ILE A 246 6.62 -15.28 -11.60
CA ILE A 246 7.65 -14.34 -11.11
C ILE A 246 7.20 -13.70 -9.79
N GLY A 247 5.93 -13.32 -9.69
CA GLY A 247 5.39 -12.71 -8.48
C GLY A 247 5.38 -13.65 -7.28
N LEU A 248 5.01 -14.93 -7.49
CA LEU A 248 5.10 -15.94 -6.44
C LEU A 248 6.55 -16.12 -5.97
N VAL A 249 7.49 -16.25 -6.91
CA VAL A 249 8.92 -16.36 -6.59
C VAL A 249 9.41 -15.12 -5.82
N ALA A 250 9.02 -13.92 -6.24
CA ALA A 250 9.38 -12.68 -5.55
C ALA A 250 8.89 -12.66 -4.09
N SER A 251 7.64 -13.06 -3.85
CA SER A 251 7.09 -13.13 -2.50
C SER A 251 7.82 -14.14 -1.62
N LEU A 252 8.20 -15.31 -2.15
CA LEU A 252 8.98 -16.30 -1.43
C LEU A 252 10.40 -15.81 -1.13
N VAL A 253 11.03 -15.11 -2.08
CA VAL A 253 12.35 -14.47 -1.87
C VAL A 253 12.26 -13.43 -0.75
N GLY A 254 11.24 -12.58 -0.80
CA GLY A 254 10.97 -11.61 0.27
C GLY A 254 10.79 -12.30 1.63
N GLY A 255 9.99 -13.37 1.65
CA GLY A 255 9.76 -14.20 2.84
C GLY A 255 11.07 -14.74 3.43
N TYR A 256 11.89 -15.37 2.59
CA TYR A 256 13.20 -15.89 2.98
C TYR A 256 14.15 -14.82 3.56
N ILE A 257 14.15 -13.61 2.96
CA ILE A 257 14.93 -12.48 3.48
C ILE A 257 14.40 -12.03 4.85
N GLY A 258 13.08 -11.99 5.02
CA GLY A 258 12.40 -11.66 6.28
C GLY A 258 12.79 -12.62 7.40
N GLU A 259 12.68 -13.93 7.16
CA GLU A 259 13.06 -15.00 8.11
C GLU A 259 14.52 -14.86 8.58
N ARG A 260 15.45 -14.66 7.64
CA ARG A 260 16.87 -14.52 7.97
C ARG A 260 17.15 -13.30 8.83
N LYS A 261 16.45 -12.19 8.57
CA LYS A 261 16.58 -10.97 9.38
C LYS A 261 15.99 -11.18 10.77
N GLN A 262 14.87 -11.87 10.89
CA GLN A 262 14.29 -12.24 12.18
C GLN A 262 15.26 -13.09 13.00
N ALA A 263 15.81 -14.16 12.43
CA ALA A 263 16.76 -15.04 13.11
C ALA A 263 18.03 -14.31 13.58
N GLN A 264 18.51 -13.32 12.83
CA GLN A 264 19.62 -12.45 13.24
C GLN A 264 19.28 -11.58 14.46
N VAL A 265 18.05 -11.05 14.51
CA VAL A 265 17.60 -10.22 15.65
C VAL A 265 17.42 -11.07 16.90
N GLU A 266 16.88 -12.29 16.76
CA GLU A 266 16.69 -13.22 17.87
C GLU A 266 18.02 -13.75 18.42
N SER A 267 18.96 -14.15 17.55
CA SER A 267 20.29 -14.62 17.98
C SER A 267 21.17 -13.54 18.62
N GLY A 268 20.89 -12.26 18.38
CA GLY A 268 21.58 -11.13 18.99
C GLY A 268 21.05 -10.71 20.37
N ARG A 269 19.95 -11.31 20.86
CA ARG A 269 19.43 -11.02 22.19
C ARG A 269 20.26 -11.75 23.26
N PRO A 270 20.72 -11.06 24.33
CA PRO A 270 21.33 -11.75 25.47
C PRO A 270 20.33 -12.79 25.98
N SER A 271 20.78 -14.02 26.23
CA SER A 271 19.96 -15.00 26.94
C SER A 271 19.61 -14.40 28.30
N GLU A 272 18.35 -14.07 28.53
CA GLU A 272 17.88 -13.77 29.88
C GLU A 272 18.06 -15.06 30.70
N ALA A 273 19.08 -15.04 31.55
CA ALA A 273 19.45 -16.09 32.50
C ALA A 273 19.08 -15.64 33.92
#